data_AF-A0AAD8P8Z2-F1
#
_entry.id   AF-A0AAD8P8Z2-F1
#
_cell.length_a   1.000
_cell.length_b   1.000
_cell.length_c   1.000
_cell.angle_alpha   90.00
_cell.angle_beta   90.00
_cell.angle_gamma   90.00
#
_symmetry.space_group_name_H-M   'P 1'
#
loop_
_entity.id
_entity.type
_entity.pdbx_description
1 polymer ?
#
loop_
_entity_poly.entity_id
_entity_poly.type
_entity_poly.pdbx_seq_one_letter_code
_entity_poly.pdbx_strand_id
1 'polypeptide(L)'
;MASHSCSGCKYFSSEATRGCDQKKDKPSLDASPFNELYIDPLKGAGVSLNMEFERQDDLSKLVDVVSCDLKAFGSGSPVRMLRVPQEVLEALTERAFVEIMHFLRREHLQQLGKILEDPDASGNDRFVAMQLLKNACIAAGGVLPGCQDTGTAIVVAKRGNFILSENDQTAISKGVYNAYVKRKFRYSQMSPLSMFEEVSTKCNLPAQIELYSKDGAEYELLFIAKGGGSANKTFLYQQTKAVLHPDVLTNFLLDQIKTIGTSACPPYHLAIVIGGLSAEMTLKTVKMASCKYLDDLPKTGGNFGTAFRDVELEEKILQLTRTMGIGAQFGGKYFCHDVRVVRLPRHGASCPIGIGVSCSADRQILAKIKHDGVYLEKLEHDPAQFMPSIADSEVTEEIHIDLESGMENVLEKIRKFPVKTRVLLQGTMIVARDIAHARLSKILEETGDLPEYTKKYPIYYAGPAKKPDGLVSGSFGPTTAGRMDSYAGKFMEKGASLITLAKGNRSRAFSRACAKHGGVYLGSVGGPAALIAKECIKSVEVIDFPELGMEAVHKITVKDFPAFVVVDANGNDFYQEWCG
;
A
#
# COMPACT_ATOMS: atom_id res chain seq x y z
N MET A 1 64.30 56.84 -2.71
CA MET A 1 63.57 56.79 -1.44
C MET A 1 63.12 55.36 -1.21
N ALA A 2 63.08 54.97 0.07
CA ALA A 2 63.15 53.61 0.58
C ALA A 2 62.16 52.59 -0.03
N SER A 3 62.71 51.39 -0.17
CA SER A 3 62.08 50.10 -0.48
C SER A 3 61.10 49.63 0.60
N HIS A 4 59.94 49.11 0.17
CA HIS A 4 59.13 48.20 0.96
C HIS A 4 59.09 46.81 0.33
N SER A 5 59.30 45.85 1.22
CA SER A 5 59.52 44.42 1.04
C SER A 5 58.29 43.67 0.56
N CYS A 6 58.48 42.70 -0.34
CA CYS A 6 57.71 41.46 -0.27
C CYS A 6 58.65 40.29 -0.52
N SER A 7 59.13 39.72 0.59
CA SER A 7 59.85 38.47 0.65
C SER A 7 58.90 37.30 0.41
N GLY A 8 59.22 36.46 -0.56
CA GLY A 8 58.76 35.06 -0.56
C GLY A 8 57.86 34.65 -1.71
N CYS A 9 58.38 34.61 -2.93
CA CYS A 9 57.90 33.66 -3.93
C CYS A 9 59.11 33.00 -4.59
N LYS A 10 59.61 31.92 -3.96
CA LYS A 10 60.51 30.98 -4.61
C LYS A 10 59.66 30.06 -5.48
N TYR A 11 59.72 30.28 -6.78
CA TYR A 11 59.37 29.26 -7.76
C TYR A 11 60.29 28.05 -7.54
N PHE A 12 59.71 26.93 -7.10
CA PHE A 12 60.31 25.61 -7.25
C PHE A 12 59.41 24.80 -8.16
N SER A 13 59.89 24.61 -9.38
CA SER A 13 59.48 23.55 -10.27
C SER A 13 59.83 22.19 -9.64
N SER A 14 58.83 21.33 -9.46
CA SER A 14 59.04 19.89 -9.35
C SER A 14 57.92 19.18 -10.09
N GLU A 15 58.27 18.70 -11.28
CA GLU A 15 57.82 17.45 -11.89
C GLU A 15 56.58 16.80 -11.26
N ALA A 16 55.40 17.18 -11.75
CA ALA A 16 54.27 16.27 -11.82
C ALA A 16 54.05 16.00 -13.31
N THR A 17 54.61 14.90 -13.79
CA THR A 17 54.20 14.24 -15.03
C THR A 17 52.69 14.06 -14.97
N ARG A 18 51.94 14.99 -15.60
CA ARG A 18 50.55 14.76 -15.99
C ARG A 18 50.57 13.72 -17.11
N GLY A 19 50.81 12.47 -16.74
CA GLY A 19 50.42 11.32 -17.53
C GLY A 19 48.90 11.33 -17.62
N CYS A 20 48.37 12.09 -18.58
CA CYS A 20 47.00 11.94 -19.03
C CYS A 20 47.00 10.65 -19.85
N ASP A 21 46.95 9.51 -19.15
CA ASP A 21 46.85 8.19 -19.74
C ASP A 21 45.41 8.01 -20.29
N GLN A 22 45.04 8.81 -21.29
CA GLN A 22 43.70 8.87 -21.90
C GLN A 22 43.35 7.65 -22.77
N LYS A 23 44.07 6.53 -22.63
CA LYS A 23 43.95 5.40 -23.56
C LYS A 23 43.33 4.12 -22.97
N LYS A 24 42.89 4.09 -21.72
CA LYS A 24 42.31 2.86 -21.13
C LYS A 24 40.80 2.84 -20.87
N ASP A 25 40.12 3.99 -20.90
CA ASP A 25 38.70 4.04 -20.48
C ASP A 25 37.68 4.40 -21.58
N LYS A 26 38.11 4.56 -22.83
CA LYS A 26 37.15 4.73 -23.93
C LYS A 26 36.74 3.36 -24.46
N PRO A 27 35.44 3.01 -24.50
CA PRO A 27 34.99 1.85 -25.26
C PRO A 27 35.44 2.04 -26.71
N SER A 28 36.28 1.14 -27.21
CA SER A 28 36.70 1.15 -28.61
C SER A 28 35.49 0.80 -29.48
N LEU A 29 35.26 1.57 -30.55
CA LEU A 29 34.26 1.22 -31.56
C LEU A 29 34.56 -0.14 -32.22
N ASP A 30 35.82 -0.59 -32.14
CA ASP A 30 36.32 -1.80 -32.81
C ASP A 30 36.57 -3.00 -31.86
N ALA A 31 36.20 -2.94 -30.58
CA ALA A 31 36.34 -4.10 -29.68
C ALA A 31 35.19 -4.26 -28.68
N SER A 32 34.76 -5.52 -28.57
CA SER A 32 33.54 -6.06 -27.95
C SER A 32 32.27 -5.79 -28.77
N PRO A 33 31.49 -6.83 -29.14
CA PRO A 33 30.16 -6.58 -29.66
C PRO A 33 29.37 -5.82 -28.60
N PHE A 34 28.55 -4.86 -29.03
CA PHE A 34 27.50 -4.23 -28.22
C PHE A 34 26.64 -5.28 -27.45
N ASN A 35 26.63 -6.51 -27.97
CA ASN A 35 26.00 -7.68 -27.40
C ASN A 35 26.83 -8.22 -26.22
N GLU A 36 26.34 -7.96 -25.01
CA GLU A 36 26.50 -8.70 -23.72
C GLU A 36 26.83 -7.80 -22.53
N LEU A 37 27.46 -6.64 -22.75
CA LEU A 37 27.87 -5.75 -21.65
C LEU A 37 26.76 -4.79 -21.19
N TYR A 38 25.89 -4.33 -22.09
CA TYR A 38 24.78 -3.44 -21.73
C TYR A 38 23.55 -4.26 -21.31
N ILE A 39 23.06 -4.01 -20.09
CA ILE A 39 22.00 -4.82 -19.47
C ILE A 39 20.82 -3.89 -19.16
N ASP A 40 19.60 -4.30 -19.55
CA ASP A 40 18.39 -3.77 -18.92
C ASP A 40 18.54 -3.97 -17.40
N PRO A 41 18.56 -2.91 -16.57
CA PRO A 41 18.83 -3.05 -15.14
C PRO A 41 17.90 -4.05 -14.45
N LEU A 42 16.68 -4.26 -14.98
CA LEU A 42 15.69 -5.19 -14.45
C LEU A 42 15.59 -6.47 -15.29
N LYS A 43 16.60 -6.80 -16.10
CA LYS A 43 16.65 -8.05 -16.88
C LYS A 43 16.54 -9.25 -15.92
N GLY A 44 15.60 -10.15 -16.20
CA GLY A 44 15.30 -11.30 -15.34
C GLY A 44 14.35 -11.01 -14.19
N ALA A 45 13.95 -9.75 -13.94
CA ALA A 45 12.86 -9.44 -13.03
C ALA A 45 11.52 -9.97 -13.60
N GLY A 46 10.76 -10.72 -12.80
CA GLY A 46 9.63 -11.47 -13.34
C GLY A 46 9.01 -12.46 -12.37
N VAL A 47 8.28 -13.41 -12.97
CA VAL A 47 7.69 -14.56 -12.28
C VAL A 47 8.81 -15.33 -11.57
N SER A 48 8.73 -15.40 -10.23
CA SER A 48 9.75 -16.10 -9.46
C SER A 48 9.70 -17.61 -9.69
N LEU A 49 10.86 -18.27 -9.63
CA LEU A 49 11.00 -19.72 -9.81
C LEU A 49 10.16 -20.55 -8.82
N ASN A 50 9.81 -19.97 -7.66
CA ASN A 50 9.11 -20.67 -6.58
C ASN A 50 7.59 -20.45 -6.58
N MET A 51 7.03 -19.80 -7.61
CA MET A 51 5.61 -19.49 -7.65
C MET A 51 4.79 -20.59 -8.31
N GLU A 52 3.76 -21.04 -7.59
CA GLU A 52 2.78 -22.00 -8.12
C GLU A 52 1.75 -21.30 -8.99
N PHE A 53 1.39 -21.95 -10.10
CA PHE A 53 0.37 -21.47 -11.03
C PHE A 53 -0.69 -22.54 -11.24
N GLU A 54 -1.94 -22.12 -11.32
CA GLU A 54 -3.07 -22.94 -11.74
C GLU A 54 -3.41 -22.65 -13.21
N ARG A 55 -3.56 -23.71 -14.00
CA ARG A 55 -3.98 -23.62 -15.39
C ARG A 55 -5.47 -23.28 -15.46
N GLN A 56 -5.81 -22.22 -16.17
CA GLN A 56 -7.18 -21.79 -16.41
C GLN A 56 -7.70 -22.52 -17.64
N ASP A 57 -8.19 -23.76 -17.46
CA ASP A 57 -8.45 -24.70 -18.56
C ASP A 57 -9.48 -24.20 -19.59
N ASP A 58 -10.48 -23.45 -19.15
CA ASP A 58 -11.50 -22.91 -20.04
C ASP A 58 -10.96 -21.76 -20.91
N LEU A 59 -10.09 -20.90 -20.36
CA LEU A 59 -9.40 -19.85 -21.12
C LEU A 59 -8.28 -20.42 -21.99
N SER A 60 -7.62 -21.48 -21.53
CA SER A 60 -6.53 -22.14 -22.25
C SER A 60 -6.97 -22.78 -23.57
N LYS A 61 -8.27 -23.10 -23.71
CA LYS A 61 -8.84 -23.62 -24.96
C LYS A 61 -9.04 -22.55 -26.03
N LEU A 62 -8.96 -21.27 -25.65
CA LEU A 62 -9.20 -20.13 -26.55
C LEU A 62 -7.92 -19.57 -27.15
N VAL A 63 -6.75 -20.00 -26.67
CA VAL A 63 -5.46 -19.58 -27.22
C VAL A 63 -4.95 -20.64 -28.19
N ASP A 64 -4.39 -20.20 -29.32
CA ASP A 64 -3.89 -21.10 -30.36
C ASP A 64 -2.69 -20.51 -31.09
N VAL A 65 -1.81 -21.39 -31.59
CA VAL A 65 -0.65 -20.98 -32.38
C VAL A 65 -1.05 -20.92 -33.85
N VAL A 66 -0.99 -19.73 -34.43
CA VAL A 66 -1.26 -19.48 -35.85
C VAL A 66 0.03 -19.33 -36.63
N SER A 67 0.02 -19.79 -37.88
CA SER A 67 1.09 -19.51 -38.85
C SER A 67 0.72 -18.26 -39.65
N CYS A 68 1.64 -17.31 -39.73
CA CYS A 68 1.51 -16.09 -40.52
C CYS A 68 2.26 -16.23 -41.85
N ASP A 69 1.77 -15.55 -42.89
CA ASP A 69 2.45 -15.51 -44.21
C ASP A 69 3.76 -14.69 -44.18
N LEU A 70 4.03 -14.01 -43.06
CA LEU A 70 5.30 -13.35 -42.78
C LEU A 70 6.41 -14.38 -42.61
N LYS A 71 7.59 -14.08 -43.15
CA LYS A 71 8.78 -14.91 -43.01
C LYS A 71 9.68 -14.38 -41.90
N ALA A 72 10.15 -15.26 -41.03
CA ALA A 72 11.12 -14.90 -40.01
C ALA A 72 12.44 -14.46 -40.65
N PHE A 73 13.04 -13.41 -40.07
CA PHE A 73 14.35 -12.92 -40.51
C PHE A 73 15.40 -14.05 -40.44
N GLY A 74 16.19 -14.21 -41.50
CA GLY A 74 17.25 -15.23 -41.59
C GLY A 74 16.77 -16.61 -42.03
N SER A 75 15.78 -17.21 -41.36
CA SER A 75 15.36 -18.61 -41.65
C SER A 75 14.40 -18.75 -42.83
N GLY A 76 13.66 -17.70 -43.18
CA GLY A 76 12.66 -17.73 -44.27
C GLY A 76 11.41 -18.56 -43.97
N SER A 77 11.34 -19.21 -42.80
CA SER A 77 10.19 -19.98 -42.34
C SER A 77 9.01 -19.08 -41.98
N PRO A 78 7.75 -19.55 -42.11
CA PRO A 78 6.58 -18.83 -41.63
C PRO A 78 6.71 -18.47 -40.14
N VAL A 79 6.37 -17.23 -39.80
CA VAL A 79 6.31 -16.78 -38.41
C VAL A 79 5.14 -17.46 -37.73
N ARG A 80 5.40 -18.09 -36.57
CA ARG A 80 4.35 -18.63 -35.71
C ARG A 80 4.08 -17.66 -34.57
N MET A 81 2.82 -17.30 -34.37
CA MET A 81 2.39 -16.41 -33.31
C MET A 81 1.35 -17.11 -32.44
N LEU A 82 1.41 -16.88 -31.12
CA LEU A 82 0.36 -17.29 -30.20
C LEU A 82 -0.75 -16.24 -30.25
N ARG A 83 -1.91 -16.61 -30.79
CA ARG A 83 -3.10 -15.78 -30.82
C ARG A 83 -3.75 -15.78 -29.43
N VAL A 84 -3.96 -14.59 -28.89
CA VAL A 84 -4.62 -14.36 -27.60
C VAL A 84 -5.85 -13.48 -27.84
N PRO A 85 -7.06 -14.07 -27.89
CA PRO A 85 -8.30 -13.31 -28.06
C PRO A 85 -8.54 -12.31 -26.91
N GLN A 86 -9.31 -11.25 -27.20
CA GLN A 86 -9.69 -10.25 -26.21
C GLN A 86 -10.46 -10.86 -25.02
N GLU A 87 -11.33 -11.85 -25.28
CA GLU A 87 -12.11 -12.51 -24.22
C GLU A 87 -11.22 -13.19 -23.18
N VAL A 88 -10.03 -13.69 -23.58
CA VAL A 88 -9.06 -14.29 -22.66
C VAL A 88 -8.52 -13.24 -21.71
N LEU A 89 -8.11 -12.07 -22.22
CA LEU A 89 -7.59 -10.97 -21.40
C LEU A 89 -8.67 -10.39 -20.48
N GLU A 90 -9.90 -10.24 -20.98
CA GLU A 90 -11.05 -9.79 -20.19
C GLU A 90 -11.33 -10.74 -19.02
N ALA A 91 -11.52 -12.03 -19.31
CA ALA A 91 -11.88 -13.02 -18.30
C ALA A 91 -10.74 -13.29 -17.30
N LEU A 92 -9.50 -13.34 -17.78
CA LEU A 92 -8.32 -13.49 -16.91
C LEU A 92 -8.19 -12.30 -15.95
N THR A 93 -8.37 -11.08 -16.46
CA THR A 93 -8.31 -9.87 -15.63
C THR A 93 -9.44 -9.84 -14.61
N GLU A 94 -10.67 -10.20 -15.01
CA GLU A 94 -11.81 -10.32 -14.10
C GLU A 94 -11.51 -11.30 -12.97
N ARG A 95 -11.00 -12.50 -13.28
CA ARG A 95 -10.60 -13.51 -12.28
C ARG A 95 -9.53 -12.99 -11.34
N ALA A 96 -8.44 -12.45 -11.89
CA ALA A 96 -7.33 -11.94 -11.10
C ALA A 96 -7.76 -10.89 -10.08
N PHE A 97 -8.61 -9.93 -10.48
CA PHE A 97 -9.11 -8.92 -9.55
C PHE A 97 -10.16 -9.44 -8.58
N VAL A 98 -10.95 -10.47 -8.91
CA VAL A 98 -11.82 -11.12 -7.93
C VAL A 98 -10.98 -11.85 -6.89
N GLU A 99 -9.99 -12.61 -7.35
CA GLU A 99 -9.11 -13.46 -6.54
C GLU A 99 -8.39 -12.66 -5.44
N ILE A 100 -7.67 -11.60 -5.84
CA ILE A 100 -6.89 -10.78 -4.89
C ILE A 100 -7.76 -9.94 -3.93
N MET A 101 -9.07 -9.88 -4.11
CA MET A 101 -9.95 -9.18 -3.13
C MET A 101 -10.30 -10.07 -1.95
N HIS A 102 -10.20 -11.39 -2.11
CA HIS A 102 -10.64 -12.38 -1.14
C HIS A 102 -9.47 -13.19 -0.56
N PHE A 103 -8.46 -13.46 -1.37
CA PHE A 103 -7.33 -14.32 -1.00
C PHE A 103 -6.02 -13.53 -0.98
N LEU A 104 -5.06 -14.07 -0.22
CA LEU A 104 -3.74 -13.48 -0.01
C LEU A 104 -2.67 -14.53 -0.36
N ARG A 105 -1.43 -14.07 -0.57
CA ARG A 105 -0.30 -14.99 -0.72
C ARG A 105 -0.06 -15.77 0.57
N ARG A 106 0.30 -17.04 0.42
CA ARG A 106 0.62 -17.94 1.53
C ARG A 106 1.69 -17.36 2.46
N GLU A 107 2.76 -16.78 1.90
CA GLU A 107 3.83 -16.16 2.70
C GLU A 107 3.34 -15.03 3.61
N HIS A 108 2.42 -14.18 3.14
CA HIS A 108 1.87 -13.09 3.93
C HIS A 108 1.12 -13.63 5.15
N LEU A 109 0.27 -14.65 4.93
CA LEU A 109 -0.48 -15.31 6.01
C LEU A 109 0.43 -16.05 6.99
N GLN A 110 1.48 -16.73 6.49
CA GLN A 110 2.51 -17.34 7.33
C GLN A 110 3.21 -16.33 8.22
N GLN A 111 3.54 -15.15 7.69
CA GLN A 111 4.17 -14.08 8.47
C GLN A 111 3.23 -13.52 9.53
N LEU A 112 1.92 -13.45 9.29
CA LEU A 112 0.94 -13.12 10.34
C LEU A 112 0.87 -14.21 11.41
N GLY A 113 0.83 -15.49 11.02
CA GLY A 113 0.85 -16.62 11.97
C GLY A 113 2.08 -16.60 12.89
N LYS A 114 3.26 -16.34 12.32
CA LYS A 114 4.52 -16.19 13.08
C LYS A 114 4.48 -15.11 14.16
N ILE A 115 3.69 -14.05 14.00
CA ILE A 115 3.53 -13.01 15.04
C ILE A 115 2.87 -13.60 16.29
N LEU A 116 1.92 -14.51 16.10
CA LEU A 116 1.18 -15.13 17.20
C LEU A 116 2.07 -16.08 18.01
N GLU A 117 3.06 -16.69 17.37
CA GLU A 117 4.00 -17.65 17.96
C GLU A 117 5.26 -16.98 18.54
N ASP A 118 5.61 -15.78 18.11
CA ASP A 118 6.82 -15.09 18.57
C ASP A 118 6.66 -14.63 20.03
N PRO A 119 7.47 -15.12 20.99
CA PRO A 119 7.41 -14.71 22.39
C PRO A 119 7.72 -13.22 22.60
N ASP A 120 8.49 -12.60 21.71
CA ASP A 120 8.86 -11.18 21.78
C ASP A 120 7.79 -10.25 21.18
N ALA A 121 6.77 -10.80 20.51
CA ALA A 121 5.66 -10.00 20.00
C ALA A 121 4.91 -9.36 21.18
N SER A 122 4.50 -8.09 21.02
CA SER A 122 3.66 -7.46 22.03
C SER A 122 2.26 -8.12 22.04
N GLY A 123 1.52 -7.97 23.15
CA GLY A 123 0.11 -8.39 23.18
C GLY A 123 -0.73 -7.71 22.08
N ASN A 124 -0.39 -6.47 21.73
CA ASN A 124 -1.04 -5.72 20.66
C ASN A 124 -0.65 -6.22 19.27
N ASP A 125 0.61 -6.62 19.04
CA ASP A 125 1.04 -7.26 17.79
C ASP A 125 0.23 -8.53 17.54
N ARG A 126 0.12 -9.39 18.56
CA ARG A 126 -0.68 -10.63 18.48
C ARG A 126 -2.16 -10.34 18.27
N PHE A 127 -2.71 -9.34 18.98
CA PHE A 127 -4.10 -8.93 18.80
C PHE A 127 -4.37 -8.49 17.36
N VAL A 128 -3.55 -7.61 16.79
CA VAL A 128 -3.71 -7.13 15.42
C VAL A 128 -3.54 -8.25 14.39
N ALA A 129 -2.51 -9.09 14.52
CA ALA A 129 -2.30 -10.23 13.64
C ALA A 129 -3.49 -11.20 13.67
N MET A 130 -4.06 -11.46 14.85
CA MET A 130 -5.27 -12.27 15.02
C MET A 130 -6.48 -11.65 14.31
N GLN A 131 -6.71 -10.34 14.42
CA GLN A 131 -7.80 -9.68 13.70
C GLN A 131 -7.62 -9.78 12.18
N LEU A 132 -6.38 -9.63 11.68
CA LEU A 132 -6.07 -9.73 10.26
C LEU A 132 -6.27 -11.16 9.72
N LEU A 133 -5.86 -12.19 10.46
CA LEU A 133 -6.09 -13.59 10.07
C LEU A 133 -7.58 -13.98 10.11
N LYS A 134 -8.31 -13.58 11.16
CA LYS A 134 -9.79 -13.76 11.21
C LYS A 134 -10.47 -13.09 10.01
N ASN A 135 -10.00 -11.89 9.65
CA ASN A 135 -10.50 -11.19 8.49
C ASN A 135 -10.20 -11.91 7.17
N ALA A 136 -9.00 -12.46 7.01
CA ALA A 136 -8.65 -13.29 5.84
C ALA A 136 -9.57 -14.51 5.74
N CYS A 137 -9.88 -15.18 6.86
CA CYS A 137 -10.83 -16.29 6.90
C CYS A 137 -12.25 -15.89 6.45
N ILE A 138 -12.73 -14.72 6.86
CA ILE A 138 -14.03 -14.21 6.42
C ILE A 138 -14.00 -13.85 4.93
N ALA A 139 -12.93 -13.21 4.47
CA ALA A 139 -12.78 -12.79 3.08
C ALA A 139 -12.70 -13.97 2.11
N ALA A 140 -12.05 -15.06 2.51
CA ALA A 140 -11.96 -16.31 1.75
C ALA A 140 -13.32 -16.96 1.46
N GLY A 141 -14.38 -16.55 2.16
CA GLY A 141 -15.76 -16.93 1.82
C GLY A 141 -16.30 -16.32 0.51
N GLY A 142 -15.55 -15.45 -0.16
CA GLY A 142 -15.87 -14.94 -1.51
C GLY A 142 -17.01 -13.90 -1.57
N VAL A 143 -17.49 -13.42 -0.43
CA VAL A 143 -18.61 -12.45 -0.35
C VAL A 143 -18.12 -11.05 0.03
N LEU A 144 -17.43 -10.93 1.17
CA LEU A 144 -16.87 -9.66 1.65
C LEU A 144 -15.40 -9.56 1.21
N PRO A 145 -14.97 -8.47 0.55
CA PRO A 145 -13.55 -8.27 0.26
C PRO A 145 -12.77 -8.04 1.56
N GLY A 146 -11.51 -8.47 1.62
CA GLY A 146 -10.69 -8.35 2.85
C GLY A 146 -10.53 -6.92 3.36
N CYS A 147 -10.64 -5.91 2.50
CA CYS A 147 -10.55 -4.50 2.84
C CYS A 147 -11.73 -3.71 2.21
N GLN A 148 -12.23 -2.68 2.89
CA GLN A 148 -13.23 -1.75 2.34
C GLN A 148 -12.68 -0.95 1.16
N ASP A 149 -11.37 -0.65 1.19
CA ASP A 149 -10.66 -0.06 0.07
C ASP A 149 -10.23 -1.15 -0.90
N THR A 150 -11.08 -1.45 -1.89
CA THR A 150 -10.77 -2.37 -2.98
C THR A 150 -9.74 -1.81 -3.97
N GLY A 151 -9.19 -0.62 -3.72
CA GLY A 151 -7.99 -0.10 -4.37
C GLY A 151 -8.14 0.29 -5.84
N THR A 152 -7.08 0.89 -6.37
CA THR A 152 -6.91 1.16 -7.80
C THR A 152 -6.44 -0.10 -8.49
N ALA A 153 -7.08 -0.45 -9.61
CA ALA A 153 -6.67 -1.55 -10.47
C ALA A 153 -5.43 -1.14 -11.28
N ILE A 154 -4.33 -1.86 -11.09
CA ILE A 154 -3.08 -1.66 -11.83
C ILE A 154 -2.72 -2.97 -12.52
N VAL A 155 -2.37 -2.90 -13.80
CA VAL A 155 -1.91 -4.03 -14.61
C VAL A 155 -0.60 -3.66 -15.28
N VAL A 156 0.46 -4.39 -14.93
CA VAL A 156 1.77 -4.30 -15.60
C VAL A 156 1.95 -5.57 -16.40
N ALA A 157 1.99 -5.45 -17.73
CA ALA A 157 2.06 -6.59 -18.61
C ALA A 157 3.27 -6.51 -19.54
N LYS A 158 3.86 -7.66 -19.85
CA LYS A 158 4.96 -7.83 -20.81
C LYS A 158 4.48 -8.76 -21.92
N ARG A 159 4.21 -8.21 -23.09
CA ARG A 159 3.72 -8.93 -24.26
C ARG A 159 4.89 -9.38 -25.12
N GLY A 160 5.01 -10.70 -25.31
CA GLY A 160 5.96 -11.31 -26.22
C GLY A 160 5.79 -10.82 -27.67
N ASN A 161 6.89 -10.64 -28.40
CA ASN A 161 6.89 -10.23 -29.80
C ASN A 161 6.23 -11.26 -30.75
N PHE A 162 6.02 -12.50 -30.28
CA PHE A 162 5.26 -13.54 -30.99
C PHE A 162 3.85 -13.75 -30.41
N ILE A 163 3.30 -12.78 -29.68
CA ILE A 163 1.88 -12.75 -29.28
C ILE A 163 1.09 -11.92 -30.31
N LEU A 164 -0.02 -12.49 -30.81
CA LEU A 164 -1.01 -11.79 -31.62
C LEU A 164 -2.24 -11.48 -30.77
N SER A 165 -2.42 -10.21 -30.40
CA SER A 165 -3.57 -9.71 -29.64
C SER A 165 -3.94 -8.30 -30.09
N GLU A 166 -5.20 -7.92 -29.90
CA GLU A 166 -5.75 -6.62 -30.30
C GLU A 166 -6.49 -5.96 -29.14
N ASN A 167 -6.43 -4.63 -29.05
CA ASN A 167 -7.16 -3.83 -28.05
C ASN A 167 -6.95 -4.29 -26.58
N ASP A 168 -5.75 -4.76 -26.25
CA ASP A 168 -5.39 -5.30 -24.93
C ASP A 168 -5.83 -4.40 -23.76
N GLN A 169 -5.60 -3.08 -23.86
CA GLN A 169 -6.00 -2.12 -22.82
C GLN A 169 -7.52 -2.10 -22.61
N THR A 170 -8.30 -2.20 -23.69
CA THR A 170 -9.77 -2.25 -23.62
C THR A 170 -10.23 -3.54 -22.98
N ALA A 171 -9.66 -4.69 -23.39
CA ALA A 171 -10.01 -5.99 -22.82
C ALA A 171 -9.67 -6.07 -21.32
N ILE A 172 -8.49 -5.60 -20.93
CA ILE A 172 -8.08 -5.51 -19.52
C ILE A 172 -9.01 -4.56 -18.74
N SER A 173 -9.29 -3.36 -19.26
CA SER A 173 -10.23 -2.42 -18.62
C SER A 173 -11.62 -3.03 -18.46
N LYS A 174 -12.08 -3.80 -19.43
CA LYS A 174 -13.37 -4.50 -19.38
C LYS A 174 -13.38 -5.60 -18.31
N GLY A 175 -12.29 -6.35 -18.16
CA GLY A 175 -12.14 -7.32 -17.06
C GLY A 175 -12.17 -6.67 -15.68
N VAL A 176 -11.49 -5.52 -15.52
CA VAL A 176 -11.58 -4.70 -14.29
C VAL A 176 -13.02 -4.24 -14.06
N TYR A 177 -13.66 -3.66 -15.07
CA TYR A 177 -15.06 -3.22 -14.98
C TYR A 177 -15.96 -4.37 -14.51
N ASN A 178 -15.85 -5.54 -15.14
CA ASN A 178 -16.66 -6.70 -14.78
C ASN A 178 -16.44 -7.12 -13.32
N ALA A 179 -15.19 -7.22 -12.87
CA ALA A 179 -14.87 -7.57 -11.49
C ALA A 179 -15.53 -6.60 -10.50
N TYR A 180 -15.37 -5.29 -10.70
CA TYR A 180 -15.90 -4.29 -9.77
C TYR A 180 -17.41 -4.10 -9.88
N VAL A 181 -18.02 -4.26 -11.05
CA VAL A 181 -19.47 -4.04 -11.25
C VAL A 181 -20.28 -5.28 -10.84
N LYS A 182 -19.86 -6.49 -11.25
CA LYS A 182 -20.56 -7.74 -10.91
C LYS A 182 -20.39 -8.13 -9.45
N ARG A 183 -19.27 -7.74 -8.80
CA ARG A 183 -19.04 -7.99 -7.37
C ARG A 183 -19.39 -6.76 -6.52
N LYS A 184 -19.49 -7.00 -5.22
CA LYS A 184 -19.82 -5.99 -4.21
C LYS A 184 -18.55 -5.28 -3.70
N PHE A 185 -17.66 -4.91 -4.62
CA PHE A 185 -16.45 -4.14 -4.35
C PHE A 185 -16.74 -2.63 -4.25
N ARG A 186 -15.74 -1.79 -3.98
CA ARG A 186 -15.92 -0.33 -3.87
C ARG A 186 -15.44 0.39 -5.12
N TYR A 187 -16.17 1.43 -5.53
CA TYR A 187 -15.74 2.38 -6.56
C TYR A 187 -14.99 3.53 -5.90
N SER A 188 -13.70 3.65 -6.17
CA SER A 188 -12.80 4.57 -5.46
C SER A 188 -12.11 5.58 -6.38
N GLN A 189 -12.35 5.53 -7.69
CA GLN A 189 -11.80 6.49 -8.63
C GLN A 189 -12.72 7.72 -8.75
N MET A 190 -12.10 8.89 -8.68
CA MET A 190 -12.73 10.19 -8.85
C MET A 190 -12.29 10.77 -10.20
N SER A 191 -13.25 11.20 -11.01
CA SER A 191 -13.01 11.89 -12.27
C SER A 191 -13.04 13.41 -12.03
N PRO A 192 -12.00 14.15 -12.42
CA PRO A 192 -12.05 15.60 -12.40
C PRO A 192 -13.00 16.10 -13.50
N LEU A 193 -13.92 16.99 -13.14
CA LEU A 193 -14.76 17.74 -14.08
C LEU A 193 -14.16 19.13 -14.36
N SER A 194 -13.50 19.69 -13.36
CA SER A 194 -12.71 20.90 -13.42
C SER A 194 -11.50 20.76 -12.48
N MET A 195 -10.79 21.86 -12.20
CA MET A 195 -9.69 21.85 -11.23
C MET A 195 -10.14 21.46 -9.81
N PHE A 196 -11.39 21.75 -9.44
CA PHE A 196 -11.88 21.60 -8.07
C PHE A 196 -13.11 20.69 -7.93
N GLU A 197 -13.81 20.43 -9.02
CA GLU A 197 -15.01 19.60 -9.01
C GLU A 197 -14.70 18.19 -9.49
N GLU A 198 -15.22 17.20 -8.76
CA GLU A 198 -15.00 15.78 -9.03
C GLU A 198 -16.30 14.98 -8.92
N VAL A 199 -16.35 13.87 -9.64
CA VAL A 199 -17.44 12.89 -9.55
C VAL A 199 -16.88 11.47 -9.49
N SER A 200 -17.52 10.59 -8.73
CA SER A 200 -17.17 9.16 -8.78
C SER A 200 -17.45 8.60 -10.17
N THR A 201 -16.54 7.77 -10.69
CA THR A 201 -16.75 7.06 -11.97
C THR A 201 -17.76 5.92 -11.88
N LYS A 202 -18.18 5.55 -10.66
CA LYS A 202 -19.18 4.50 -10.39
C LYS A 202 -18.84 3.10 -10.93
N CYS A 203 -17.59 2.86 -11.31
CA CYS A 203 -17.13 1.57 -11.80
C CYS A 203 -15.67 1.24 -11.44
N ASN A 204 -15.00 2.11 -10.67
CA ASN A 204 -13.57 2.01 -10.30
C ASN A 204 -12.58 2.08 -11.47
N LEU A 205 -13.02 2.48 -12.66
CA LEU A 205 -12.14 2.86 -13.77
C LEU A 205 -11.82 4.37 -13.72
N PRO A 206 -10.75 4.83 -14.40
CA PRO A 206 -9.79 4.06 -15.20
C PRO A 206 -8.88 3.15 -14.36
N ALA A 207 -8.40 2.07 -14.98
CA ALA A 207 -7.30 1.27 -14.46
C ALA A 207 -5.96 1.85 -14.97
N GLN A 208 -4.88 1.68 -14.20
CA GLN A 208 -3.53 1.94 -14.70
C GLN A 208 -3.04 0.71 -15.46
N ILE A 209 -2.83 0.83 -16.77
CA ILE A 209 -2.42 -0.30 -17.62
C ILE A 209 -1.13 0.06 -18.34
N GLU A 210 -0.08 -0.70 -18.06
CA GLU A 210 1.24 -0.55 -18.69
C GLU A 210 1.57 -1.83 -19.47
N LEU A 211 1.69 -1.70 -20.79
CA LEU A 211 2.01 -2.81 -21.69
C LEU A 211 3.43 -2.61 -22.24
N TYR A 212 4.32 -3.53 -21.91
CA TYR A 212 5.71 -3.55 -22.35
C TYR A 212 5.90 -4.63 -23.42
N SER A 213 6.86 -4.43 -24.33
CA SER A 213 7.32 -5.48 -25.25
C SER A 213 8.38 -6.35 -24.57
N LYS A 214 8.36 -7.65 -24.90
CA LYS A 214 9.33 -8.67 -24.48
C LYS A 214 9.59 -9.60 -25.66
N ASP A 215 10.75 -10.25 -25.70
CA ASP A 215 10.99 -11.34 -26.65
C ASP A 215 10.22 -12.63 -26.28
N GLY A 216 9.91 -13.43 -27.29
CA GLY A 216 9.26 -14.74 -27.14
C GLY A 216 7.75 -14.75 -27.37
N ALA A 217 7.14 -15.90 -27.11
CA ALA A 217 5.71 -16.19 -27.32
C ALA A 217 4.96 -16.33 -25.98
N GLU A 218 5.28 -15.46 -25.03
CA GLU A 218 4.65 -15.44 -23.71
C GLU A 218 4.08 -14.06 -23.40
N TYR A 219 2.91 -14.02 -22.77
CA TYR A 219 2.31 -12.80 -22.23
C TYR A 219 2.32 -12.89 -20.71
N GLU A 220 3.13 -12.09 -20.03
CA GLU A 220 3.20 -12.03 -18.57
C GLU A 220 2.39 -10.85 -18.06
N LEU A 221 1.59 -11.03 -17.01
CA LEU A 221 0.78 -9.98 -16.41
C LEU A 221 0.96 -10.00 -14.88
N LEU A 222 1.12 -8.82 -14.29
CA LEU A 222 1.02 -8.60 -12.85
C LEU A 222 -0.20 -7.72 -12.61
N PHE A 223 -1.18 -8.26 -11.89
CA PHE A 223 -2.35 -7.53 -11.44
C PHE A 223 -2.14 -7.07 -10.00
N ILE A 224 -2.46 -5.82 -9.68
CA ILE A 224 -2.31 -5.24 -8.35
C ILE A 224 -3.57 -4.44 -8.01
N ALA A 225 -4.16 -4.72 -6.84
CA ALA A 225 -5.25 -3.91 -6.28
C ALA A 225 -4.71 -2.98 -5.18
N LYS A 226 -4.12 -1.85 -5.57
CA LYS A 226 -3.39 -0.99 -4.63
C LYS A 226 -4.33 -0.07 -3.85
N GLY A 227 -4.42 -0.28 -2.54
CA GLY A 227 -5.19 0.60 -1.65
C GLY A 227 -4.57 2.00 -1.55
N GLY A 228 -5.41 3.04 -1.56
CA GLY A 228 -4.98 4.45 -1.58
C GLY A 228 -4.12 4.81 -0.37
N GLY A 229 -4.41 4.25 0.81
CA GLY A 229 -3.60 4.47 2.01
C GLY A 229 -2.14 4.03 1.85
N SER A 230 -1.89 2.89 1.20
CA SER A 230 -0.54 2.40 0.92
C SER A 230 0.10 3.10 -0.28
N ALA A 231 -0.69 3.52 -1.27
CA ALA A 231 -0.22 4.32 -2.40
C ALA A 231 0.34 5.67 -1.92
N ASN A 232 -0.36 6.33 -1.00
CA ASN A 232 0.05 7.61 -0.40
C ASN A 232 1.30 7.50 0.49
N LYS A 233 1.73 6.28 0.83
CA LYS A 233 2.98 5.99 1.54
C LYS A 233 4.06 5.50 0.58
N THR A 234 4.09 6.09 -0.61
CA THR A 234 5.19 5.96 -1.57
C THR A 234 5.85 7.34 -1.69
N PHE A 235 7.11 7.44 -1.26
CA PHE A 235 7.83 8.70 -1.17
C PHE A 235 9.04 8.71 -2.09
N LEU A 236 9.35 9.89 -2.63
CA LEU A 236 10.54 10.17 -3.41
C LEU A 236 11.40 11.18 -2.67
N TYR A 237 12.69 10.88 -2.57
CA TYR A 237 13.69 11.76 -1.98
C TYR A 237 14.82 11.97 -2.96
N GLN A 238 15.09 13.23 -3.30
CA GLN A 238 16.24 13.57 -4.13
C GLN A 238 17.47 13.75 -3.25
N GLN A 239 18.35 12.74 -3.26
CA GLN A 239 19.60 12.75 -2.52
C GLN A 239 20.79 12.91 -3.45
N THR A 240 21.98 13.02 -2.86
CA THR A 240 23.26 13.12 -3.58
C THR A 240 24.16 11.93 -3.25
N LYS A 241 25.36 11.87 -3.85
CA LYS A 241 26.37 10.86 -3.49
C LYS A 241 26.74 10.89 -1.99
N ALA A 242 26.57 12.01 -1.30
CA ALA A 242 26.89 12.13 0.13
C ALA A 242 26.08 11.17 1.02
N VAL A 243 24.85 10.80 0.62
CA VAL A 243 24.03 9.85 1.39
C VAL A 243 24.58 8.42 1.32
N LEU A 244 25.37 8.08 0.28
CA LEU A 244 25.88 6.72 0.03
C LEU A 244 27.12 6.42 0.88
N HIS A 245 26.98 6.61 2.19
CA HIS A 245 27.88 6.18 3.25
C HIS A 245 27.06 5.36 4.26
N PRO A 246 27.55 4.21 4.79
CA PRO A 246 26.72 3.26 5.55
C PRO A 246 25.85 3.88 6.65
N ASP A 247 26.44 4.69 7.53
CA ASP A 247 25.70 5.28 8.66
C ASP A 247 24.74 6.40 8.21
N VAL A 248 25.17 7.22 7.24
CA VAL A 248 24.36 8.32 6.71
C VAL A 248 23.12 7.77 6.01
N LEU A 249 23.30 6.74 5.17
CA LEU A 249 22.19 6.06 4.50
C LEU A 249 21.25 5.40 5.51
N THR A 250 21.80 4.66 6.47
CA THR A 250 20.99 3.95 7.47
C THR A 250 20.15 4.95 8.27
N ASN A 251 20.75 6.01 8.80
CA ASN A 251 20.04 7.01 9.60
C ASN A 251 18.98 7.73 8.76
N PHE A 252 19.33 8.15 7.54
CA PHE A 252 18.37 8.74 6.61
C PHE A 252 17.16 7.81 6.38
N LEU A 253 17.39 6.54 6.08
CA LEU A 253 16.33 5.57 5.85
C LEU A 253 15.46 5.39 7.09
N LEU A 254 16.04 5.26 8.28
CA LEU A 254 15.26 5.11 9.52
C LEU A 254 14.38 6.32 9.80
N ASP A 255 14.90 7.53 9.62
CA ASP A 255 14.11 8.75 9.80
C ASP A 255 12.93 8.78 8.84
N GLN A 256 13.15 8.45 7.56
CA GLN A 256 12.07 8.41 6.58
C GLN A 256 11.07 7.27 6.84
N ILE A 257 11.53 6.08 7.25
CA ILE A 257 10.67 4.93 7.57
C ILE A 257 9.70 5.27 8.71
N LYS A 258 10.16 5.99 9.74
CA LYS A 258 9.28 6.46 10.84
C LYS A 258 8.14 7.34 10.34
N THR A 259 8.38 8.18 9.32
CA THR A 259 7.33 9.06 8.73
C THR A 259 6.21 8.31 8.01
N ILE A 260 6.43 7.03 7.66
CA ILE A 260 5.36 6.17 7.14
C ILE A 260 4.25 6.06 8.19
N GLY A 261 4.64 5.88 9.46
CA GLY A 261 3.76 5.70 10.61
C GLY A 261 2.84 4.49 10.44
N THR A 262 1.73 4.48 11.18
CA THR A 262 0.75 3.37 11.18
C THR A 262 -0.41 3.61 10.19
N SER A 263 -0.31 4.71 9.43
CA SER A 263 -1.34 5.23 8.54
C SER A 263 -1.61 4.37 7.28
N ALA A 264 -0.81 3.33 7.00
CA ALA A 264 -1.04 2.40 5.90
C ALA A 264 -1.31 0.96 6.35
N CYS A 265 -1.68 0.73 7.62
CA CYS A 265 -2.00 -0.61 8.15
C CYS A 265 -0.80 -1.58 8.10
N PRO A 266 0.21 -1.39 8.98
CA PRO A 266 1.26 -2.40 9.21
C PRO A 266 0.66 -3.70 9.80
N PRO A 267 1.37 -4.84 9.72
CA PRO A 267 2.79 -4.96 9.34
C PRO A 267 3.04 -4.78 7.83
N TYR A 268 4.13 -4.09 7.48
CA TYR A 268 4.44 -3.73 6.09
C TYR A 268 5.35 -4.73 5.38
N HIS A 269 5.15 -4.91 4.08
CA HIS A 269 6.24 -5.30 3.17
C HIS A 269 6.93 -4.02 2.71
N LEU A 270 8.05 -3.67 3.35
CA LEU A 270 8.76 -2.41 3.10
C LEU A 270 9.65 -2.54 1.86
N ALA A 271 9.59 -1.58 0.95
CA ALA A 271 10.44 -1.52 -0.23
C ALA A 271 11.24 -0.22 -0.26
N ILE A 272 12.55 -0.35 -0.49
CA ILE A 272 13.50 0.75 -0.58
C ILE A 272 14.24 0.61 -1.90
N VAL A 273 14.31 1.67 -2.69
CA VAL A 273 15.07 1.72 -3.93
C VAL A 273 16.08 2.86 -3.87
N ILE A 274 17.34 2.55 -4.10
CA ILE A 274 18.45 3.52 -4.05
C ILE A 274 19.04 3.67 -5.45
N GLY A 275 18.93 4.86 -6.01
CA GLY A 275 19.26 5.15 -7.41
C GLY A 275 18.07 5.00 -8.34
N GLY A 276 18.35 5.04 -9.64
CA GLY A 276 17.38 5.08 -10.72
C GLY A 276 17.85 6.03 -11.82
N LEU A 277 17.46 5.73 -13.06
CA LEU A 277 17.75 6.59 -14.20
C LEU A 277 16.86 7.84 -14.21
N SER A 278 15.73 7.77 -13.52
CA SER A 278 14.79 8.88 -13.31
C SER A 278 13.94 8.63 -12.07
N ALA A 279 13.19 9.67 -11.65
CA ALA A 279 12.31 9.59 -10.48
C ALA A 279 11.21 8.55 -10.67
N GLU A 280 10.56 8.54 -11.83
CA GLU A 280 9.50 7.61 -12.20
C GLU A 280 10.00 6.16 -12.29
N MET A 281 11.22 5.91 -12.79
CA MET A 281 11.83 4.58 -12.75
C MET A 281 12.07 4.13 -11.30
N THR A 282 12.58 5.01 -10.43
CA THR A 282 12.77 4.69 -9.01
C THR A 282 11.45 4.31 -8.35
N LEU A 283 10.41 5.13 -8.50
CA LEU A 283 9.10 4.89 -7.88
C LEU A 283 8.38 3.66 -8.44
N LYS A 284 8.49 3.42 -9.76
CA LYS A 284 7.99 2.17 -10.35
C LYS A 284 8.73 0.97 -9.75
N THR A 285 10.05 1.04 -9.60
CA THR A 285 10.84 -0.04 -8.99
C THR A 285 10.43 -0.27 -7.53
N VAL A 286 10.13 0.78 -6.76
CA VAL A 286 9.59 0.66 -5.39
C VAL A 286 8.27 -0.10 -5.41
N LYS A 287 7.37 0.21 -6.34
CA LYS A 287 6.10 -0.51 -6.50
C LYS A 287 6.36 -2.00 -6.73
N MET A 288 7.18 -2.34 -7.72
CA MET A 288 7.47 -3.73 -8.07
C MET A 288 8.16 -4.49 -6.92
N ALA A 289 9.11 -3.86 -6.23
CA ALA A 289 9.78 -4.41 -5.05
C ALA A 289 8.78 -4.69 -3.90
N SER A 290 7.84 -3.77 -3.64
CA SER A 290 6.82 -3.96 -2.59
C SER A 290 5.85 -5.10 -2.88
N CYS A 291 5.71 -5.48 -4.17
CA CYS A 291 4.91 -6.62 -4.62
C CYS A 291 5.73 -7.92 -4.72
N LYS A 292 6.99 -7.92 -4.24
CA LYS A 292 7.94 -9.04 -4.33
C LYS A 292 8.24 -9.50 -5.76
N TYR A 293 7.97 -8.66 -6.76
CA TYR A 293 8.22 -8.97 -8.19
C TYR A 293 9.71 -8.99 -8.54
N LEU A 294 10.56 -8.42 -7.67
CA LEU A 294 12.00 -8.26 -7.87
C LEU A 294 12.82 -9.21 -6.98
N ASP A 295 12.20 -10.23 -6.39
CA ASP A 295 12.84 -11.09 -5.39
C ASP A 295 14.03 -11.90 -5.94
N ASP A 296 13.95 -12.25 -7.24
CA ASP A 296 14.95 -13.03 -7.97
C ASP A 296 16.03 -12.16 -8.64
N LEU A 297 16.05 -10.84 -8.40
CA LEU A 297 17.19 -10.02 -8.81
C LEU A 297 18.51 -10.57 -8.24
N PRO A 298 19.64 -10.39 -8.96
CA PRO A 298 20.97 -10.71 -8.45
C PRO A 298 21.23 -10.09 -7.09
N LYS A 299 22.12 -10.69 -6.28
CA LYS A 299 22.47 -10.18 -4.94
C LYS A 299 23.70 -9.26 -4.94
N THR A 300 24.35 -9.15 -6.09
CA THR A 300 25.53 -8.31 -6.31
C THR A 300 25.36 -7.50 -7.58
N GLY A 301 25.92 -6.28 -7.58
CA GLY A 301 25.96 -5.42 -8.77
C GLY A 301 27.04 -5.84 -9.77
N GLY A 302 27.13 -5.08 -10.87
CA GLY A 302 28.17 -5.23 -11.89
C GLY A 302 28.61 -3.89 -12.48
N ASN A 303 29.60 -3.93 -13.37
CA ASN A 303 30.22 -2.73 -13.95
C ASN A 303 29.30 -1.93 -14.90
N PHE A 304 28.23 -2.57 -15.41
CA PHE A 304 27.38 -1.99 -16.45
C PHE A 304 25.95 -1.69 -15.98
N GLY A 305 25.79 -1.40 -14.70
CA GLY A 305 24.51 -0.92 -14.17
C GLY A 305 23.45 -1.99 -13.89
N THR A 306 23.87 -3.25 -13.68
CA THR A 306 23.00 -4.33 -13.20
C THR A 306 22.33 -3.93 -11.88
N ALA A 307 20.99 -3.97 -11.82
CA ALA A 307 20.30 -3.83 -10.54
C ALA A 307 20.55 -5.06 -9.67
N PHE A 308 20.57 -4.85 -8.36
CA PHE A 308 20.69 -5.95 -7.43
C PHE A 308 19.85 -5.71 -6.18
N ARG A 309 19.50 -6.81 -5.52
CA ARG A 309 18.81 -6.84 -4.24
C ARG A 309 19.85 -6.97 -3.13
N ASP A 310 19.88 -5.98 -2.24
CA ASP A 310 20.85 -5.87 -1.15
C ASP A 310 20.30 -6.55 0.12
N VAL A 311 20.59 -7.85 0.26
CA VAL A 311 20.06 -8.68 1.34
C VAL A 311 20.63 -8.34 2.72
N GLU A 312 21.86 -7.80 2.76
CA GLU A 312 22.48 -7.36 4.02
C GLU A 312 21.78 -6.12 4.57
N LEU A 313 21.50 -5.14 3.71
CA LEU A 313 20.77 -3.95 4.12
C LEU A 313 19.28 -4.25 4.39
N GLU A 314 18.66 -5.22 3.69
CA GLU A 314 17.32 -5.73 4.03
C GLU A 314 17.24 -6.21 5.47
N GLU A 315 18.13 -7.11 5.87
CA GLU A 315 18.15 -7.67 7.23
C GLU A 315 18.43 -6.58 8.27
N LYS A 316 19.42 -5.71 8.00
CA LYS A 316 19.75 -4.60 8.90
C LYS A 316 18.54 -3.68 9.12
N ILE A 317 17.86 -3.27 8.05
CA ILE A 317 16.68 -2.40 8.16
C ILE A 317 15.53 -3.13 8.84
N LEU A 318 15.29 -4.41 8.55
CA LEU A 318 14.25 -5.19 9.21
C LEU A 318 14.46 -5.23 10.73
N GLN A 319 15.67 -5.53 11.18
CA GLN A 319 16.00 -5.54 12.61
C GLN A 319 15.79 -4.17 13.25
N LEU A 320 16.21 -3.09 12.58
CA LEU A 320 15.99 -1.74 13.07
C LEU A 320 14.50 -1.39 13.14
N THR A 321 13.68 -1.80 12.17
CA THR A 321 12.22 -1.58 12.23
C THR A 321 11.56 -2.32 13.39
N ARG A 322 12.14 -3.45 13.82
CA ARG A 322 11.66 -4.26 14.94
C ARG A 322 12.00 -3.68 16.31
N THR A 323 12.99 -2.78 16.39
CA THR A 323 13.36 -2.07 17.62
C THR A 323 12.75 -0.68 17.73
N MET A 324 12.04 -0.19 16.70
CA MET A 324 11.40 1.15 16.72
C MET A 324 10.27 1.29 17.73
N GLY A 325 9.69 0.18 18.21
CA GLY A 325 8.58 0.19 19.16
C GLY A 325 7.20 0.48 18.55
N ILE A 326 7.10 0.89 17.27
CA ILE A 326 5.81 1.22 16.61
C ILE A 326 4.89 0.00 16.46
N GLY A 327 5.48 -1.18 16.18
CA GLY A 327 4.78 -2.46 16.05
C GLY A 327 3.72 -2.53 14.95
N ALA A 328 2.91 -3.59 15.01
CA ALA A 328 1.73 -3.78 14.19
C ALA A 328 0.62 -2.85 14.71
N GLN A 329 0.68 -1.59 14.26
CA GLN A 329 -0.29 -0.52 14.51
C GLN A 329 -0.30 0.05 15.93
N PHE A 330 -0.20 -0.76 16.97
CA PHE A 330 -0.39 -0.32 18.35
C PHE A 330 0.76 -0.75 19.28
N GLY A 331 1.99 -0.45 18.88
CA GLY A 331 3.17 -0.65 19.71
C GLY A 331 3.66 -2.10 19.72
N GLY A 332 4.95 -2.30 19.51
CA GLY A 332 5.56 -3.63 19.48
C GLY A 332 6.69 -3.77 18.46
N LYS A 333 6.93 -5.03 18.08
CA LYS A 333 8.03 -5.48 17.22
C LYS A 333 7.65 -5.45 15.74
N TYR A 334 6.40 -5.74 15.39
CA TYR A 334 6.02 -6.06 14.02
C TYR A 334 5.57 -4.88 13.17
N PHE A 335 6.44 -3.86 13.05
CA PHE A 335 6.20 -2.75 12.11
C PHE A 335 6.29 -3.21 10.65
N CYS A 336 7.23 -4.11 10.35
CA CYS A 336 7.41 -4.73 9.04
C CYS A 336 7.32 -6.25 9.13
N HIS A 337 6.68 -6.89 8.14
CA HIS A 337 6.79 -8.32 7.87
C HIS A 337 8.21 -8.64 7.37
N ASP A 338 8.64 -7.93 6.34
CA ASP A 338 9.94 -8.05 5.67
C ASP A 338 10.32 -6.75 4.95
N VAL A 339 11.55 -6.72 4.42
CA VAL A 339 12.11 -5.58 3.68
C VAL A 339 12.64 -6.06 2.33
N ARG A 340 12.53 -5.21 1.31
CA ARG A 340 13.22 -5.34 0.02
C ARG A 340 14.05 -4.09 -0.24
N VAL A 341 15.34 -4.24 -0.51
CA VAL A 341 16.23 -3.14 -0.86
C VAL A 341 16.81 -3.38 -2.25
N VAL A 342 16.48 -2.53 -3.21
CA VAL A 342 16.98 -2.62 -4.59
C VAL A 342 17.91 -1.45 -4.88
N ARG A 343 19.13 -1.77 -5.33
CA ARG A 343 20.11 -0.78 -5.77
C ARG A 343 20.11 -0.71 -7.29
N LEU A 344 19.86 0.49 -7.83
CA LEU A 344 19.83 0.77 -9.27
C LEU A 344 21.06 1.59 -9.73
N PRO A 345 21.42 1.58 -11.02
CA PRO A 345 22.35 2.58 -11.56
C PRO A 345 21.77 4.01 -11.39
N ARG A 346 22.63 5.02 -11.46
CA ARG A 346 22.23 6.43 -11.31
C ARG A 346 23.11 7.33 -12.15
N HIS A 347 22.57 8.46 -12.60
CA HIS A 347 23.39 9.54 -13.15
C HIS A 347 24.39 10.05 -12.10
N GLY A 348 25.59 10.46 -12.51
CA GLY A 348 26.66 10.87 -11.59
C GLY A 348 26.25 11.95 -10.59
N ALA A 349 25.44 12.92 -11.04
CA ALA A 349 24.93 14.03 -10.26
C ALA A 349 23.62 13.75 -9.47
N SER A 350 23.06 12.54 -9.57
CA SER A 350 21.72 12.23 -9.02
C SER A 350 21.78 11.01 -8.11
N CYS A 351 20.93 10.99 -7.07
CA CYS A 351 20.69 9.82 -6.24
C CYS A 351 19.22 9.82 -5.75
N PRO A 352 18.24 9.51 -6.64
CA PRO A 352 16.87 9.37 -6.20
C PRO A 352 16.74 8.17 -5.26
N ILE A 353 16.05 8.34 -4.14
CA ILE A 353 15.70 7.26 -3.22
C ILE A 353 14.18 7.19 -3.12
N GLY A 354 13.63 6.00 -3.34
CA GLY A 354 12.22 5.73 -3.20
C GLY A 354 11.96 4.80 -2.02
N ILE A 355 10.92 5.10 -1.23
CA ILE A 355 10.47 4.25 -0.13
C ILE A 355 8.97 4.01 -0.27
N GLY A 356 8.52 2.78 -0.13
CA GLY A 356 7.11 2.43 -0.23
C GLY A 356 6.78 1.15 0.53
N VAL A 357 5.48 0.85 0.65
CA VAL A 357 5.01 -0.33 1.40
C VAL A 357 3.91 -1.07 0.65
N SER A 358 3.84 -2.39 0.83
CA SER A 358 2.58 -3.13 0.77
C SER A 358 1.97 -3.21 2.17
N CYS A 359 0.65 -3.03 2.26
CA CYS A 359 -0.09 -3.00 3.53
C CYS A 359 -0.66 -4.39 3.87
N SER A 360 -1.42 -4.50 4.97
CA SER A 360 -2.15 -5.74 5.30
C SER A 360 -3.12 -6.22 4.22
N ALA A 361 -3.54 -5.34 3.29
CA ALA A 361 -4.23 -5.75 2.07
C ALA A 361 -3.19 -5.98 0.96
N ASP A 362 -2.36 -7.01 1.13
CA ASP A 362 -1.27 -7.39 0.22
C ASP A 362 -1.82 -8.11 -1.03
N ARG A 363 -2.27 -7.32 -2.01
CA ARG A 363 -3.10 -7.79 -3.12
C ARG A 363 -2.40 -7.64 -4.47
N GLN A 364 -1.75 -8.72 -4.88
CA GLN A 364 -1.21 -8.88 -6.21
C GLN A 364 -1.28 -10.35 -6.65
N ILE A 365 -1.38 -10.56 -7.95
CA ILE A 365 -1.39 -11.89 -8.54
C ILE A 365 -0.73 -11.84 -9.93
N LEU A 366 0.12 -12.82 -10.20
CA LEU A 366 0.77 -12.99 -11.49
C LEU A 366 -0.08 -13.87 -12.41
N ALA A 367 -0.01 -13.61 -13.71
CA ALA A 367 -0.52 -14.50 -14.73
C ALA A 367 0.46 -14.62 -15.88
N LYS A 368 0.37 -15.73 -16.61
CA LYS A 368 1.14 -15.95 -17.83
C LYS A 368 0.29 -16.68 -18.87
N ILE A 369 0.38 -16.25 -20.12
CA ILE A 369 -0.24 -16.90 -21.27
C ILE A 369 0.89 -17.41 -22.15
N LYS A 370 0.85 -18.70 -22.46
CA LYS A 370 1.87 -19.43 -23.23
C LYS A 370 1.17 -20.34 -24.23
N HIS A 371 1.97 -20.96 -25.11
CA HIS A 371 1.46 -21.84 -26.16
C HIS A 371 0.62 -23.02 -25.65
N ASP A 372 0.82 -23.43 -24.40
CA ASP A 372 0.16 -24.56 -23.74
C ASP A 372 -0.99 -24.13 -22.81
N GLY A 373 -1.21 -22.83 -22.61
CA GLY A 373 -2.40 -22.34 -21.91
C GLY A 373 -2.26 -21.00 -21.21
N VAL A 374 -3.28 -20.71 -20.42
CA VAL A 374 -3.43 -19.52 -19.57
C VAL A 374 -3.24 -19.97 -18.12
N TYR A 375 -2.41 -19.27 -17.38
CA TYR A 375 -2.02 -19.63 -16.03
C TYR A 375 -2.18 -18.43 -15.10
N LEU A 376 -2.74 -18.65 -13.91
CA LEU A 376 -2.88 -17.65 -12.85
C LEU A 376 -2.12 -18.15 -11.62
N GLU A 377 -1.42 -17.26 -10.92
CA GLU A 377 -0.75 -17.57 -9.65
C GLU A 377 -1.75 -18.14 -8.66
N LYS A 378 -1.36 -19.20 -7.94
CA LYS A 378 -2.19 -19.82 -6.92
C LYS A 378 -2.05 -19.07 -5.59
N LEU A 379 -3.14 -18.50 -5.09
CA LEU A 379 -3.20 -17.91 -3.76
C LEU A 379 -3.61 -18.93 -2.70
N GLU A 380 -3.65 -18.51 -1.45
CA GLU A 380 -4.10 -19.36 -0.34
C GLU A 380 -5.61 -19.26 -0.13
N HIS A 381 -6.31 -20.39 -0.26
CA HIS A 381 -7.76 -20.48 -0.10
C HIS A 381 -8.20 -21.02 1.27
N ASP A 382 -7.28 -21.58 2.06
CA ASP A 382 -7.53 -22.00 3.44
C ASP A 382 -6.67 -21.20 4.43
N PRO A 383 -6.95 -19.91 4.66
CA PRO A 383 -6.19 -19.09 5.61
C PRO A 383 -6.35 -19.57 7.07
N ALA A 384 -7.35 -20.41 7.37
CA ALA A 384 -7.58 -20.90 8.73
C ALA A 384 -6.44 -21.79 9.24
N GLN A 385 -5.67 -22.42 8.35
CA GLN A 385 -4.49 -23.21 8.72
C GLN A 385 -3.38 -22.38 9.41
N PHE A 386 -3.41 -21.03 9.30
CA PHE A 386 -2.47 -20.11 9.97
C PHE A 386 -3.01 -19.53 11.27
N MET A 387 -4.24 -19.89 11.64
CA MET A 387 -4.79 -19.57 12.96
C MET A 387 -4.12 -20.45 14.01
N PRO A 388 -3.86 -19.94 15.22
CA PRO A 388 -3.33 -20.76 16.29
C PRO A 388 -4.37 -21.81 16.69
N SER A 389 -3.91 -22.93 17.24
CA SER A 389 -4.81 -23.86 17.93
C SER A 389 -5.55 -23.11 19.05
N ILE A 390 -6.76 -23.58 19.38
CA ILE A 390 -7.56 -23.03 20.49
C ILE A 390 -6.78 -23.31 21.79
N ALA A 391 -5.90 -22.40 22.16
CA ALA A 391 -5.32 -22.31 23.50
C ALA A 391 -6.21 -21.39 24.32
N ASP A 392 -6.31 -21.67 25.62
CA ASP A 392 -7.05 -20.84 26.58
C ASP A 392 -6.63 -19.38 26.42
N SER A 393 -7.50 -18.58 25.81
CA SER A 393 -7.24 -17.16 25.62
C SER A 393 -7.24 -16.51 27.01
N GLU A 394 -6.14 -15.87 27.38
CA GLU A 394 -6.11 -15.01 28.56
C GLU A 394 -7.23 -13.96 28.42
N VAL A 395 -8.24 -14.08 29.28
CA VAL A 395 -9.34 -13.12 29.35
C VAL A 395 -8.76 -11.85 29.94
N THR A 396 -8.42 -10.91 29.05
CA THR A 396 -8.07 -9.55 29.45
C THR A 396 -9.35 -8.80 29.79
N GLU A 397 -9.32 -7.98 30.84
CA GLU A 397 -10.47 -7.18 31.25
C GLU A 397 -10.93 -6.29 30.08
N GLU A 398 -12.19 -6.44 29.69
CA GLU A 398 -12.78 -5.71 28.57
C GLU A 398 -13.46 -4.43 29.06
N ILE A 399 -13.02 -3.28 28.54
CA ILE A 399 -13.62 -1.99 28.87
C ILE A 399 -14.69 -1.66 27.83
N HIS A 400 -15.96 -1.84 28.21
CA HIS A 400 -17.10 -1.54 27.37
C HIS A 400 -17.52 -0.06 27.48
N ILE A 401 -17.71 0.61 26.35
CA ILE A 401 -18.20 2.00 26.25
C ILE A 401 -19.56 1.98 25.56
N ASP A 402 -20.60 2.27 26.33
CA ASP A 402 -21.97 2.41 25.83
C ASP A 402 -22.19 3.82 25.25
N LEU A 403 -22.24 3.89 23.93
CA LEU A 403 -22.46 5.12 23.15
C LEU A 403 -23.90 5.62 23.22
N GLU A 404 -24.85 4.79 23.70
CA GLU A 404 -26.26 5.20 23.86
C GLU A 404 -26.51 5.96 25.17
N SER A 405 -25.52 6.00 26.08
CA SER A 405 -25.60 6.77 27.33
C SER A 405 -25.62 8.29 27.15
N GLY A 406 -25.46 8.79 25.91
CA GLY A 406 -25.42 10.21 25.57
C GLY A 406 -23.99 10.78 25.57
N MET A 407 -23.70 11.70 24.64
CA MET A 407 -22.33 12.15 24.36
C MET A 407 -21.59 12.70 25.58
N GLU A 408 -22.27 13.39 26.49
CA GLU A 408 -21.66 13.94 27.71
C GLU A 408 -21.17 12.83 28.65
N ASN A 409 -21.99 11.81 28.90
CA ASN A 409 -21.62 10.65 29.71
C ASN A 409 -20.51 9.82 29.06
N VAL A 410 -20.57 9.64 27.73
CA VAL A 410 -19.52 8.96 26.96
C VAL A 410 -18.19 9.70 27.11
N LEU A 411 -18.20 11.04 26.96
CA LEU A 411 -17.01 11.87 27.15
C LEU A 411 -16.48 11.79 28.58
N GLU A 412 -17.35 11.90 29.58
CA GLU A 412 -16.95 11.81 30.99
C GLU A 412 -16.25 10.47 31.29
N LYS A 413 -16.77 9.37 30.74
CA LYS A 413 -16.17 8.04 30.88
C LYS A 413 -14.84 7.93 30.12
N ILE A 414 -14.84 8.27 28.83
CA ILE A 414 -13.69 7.99 27.96
C ILE A 414 -12.48 8.86 28.26
N ARG A 415 -12.69 10.08 28.76
CA ARG A 415 -11.61 11.02 29.16
C ARG A 415 -10.83 10.56 30.39
N LYS A 416 -11.35 9.60 31.16
CA LYS A 416 -10.66 9.02 32.33
C LYS A 416 -9.59 8.00 31.94
N PHE A 417 -9.64 7.47 30.71
CA PHE A 417 -8.70 6.46 30.26
C PHE A 417 -7.45 7.10 29.66
N PRO A 418 -6.24 6.64 30.05
CA PRO A 418 -5.00 7.09 29.44
C PRO A 418 -4.88 6.55 28.00
N VAL A 419 -3.93 7.11 27.25
CA VAL A 419 -3.51 6.50 25.99
C VAL A 419 -3.07 5.04 26.20
N LYS A 420 -3.15 4.24 25.13
CA LYS A 420 -2.89 2.78 25.11
C LYS A 420 -4.03 1.91 25.68
N THR A 421 -5.03 2.48 26.36
CA THR A 421 -6.19 1.72 26.82
C THR A 421 -7.02 1.18 25.66
N ARG A 422 -7.32 -0.13 25.67
CA ARG A 422 -8.22 -0.78 24.70
C ARG A 422 -9.65 -0.73 25.20
N VAL A 423 -10.58 -0.39 24.32
CA VAL A 423 -12.01 -0.27 24.59
C VAL A 423 -12.84 -1.02 23.53
N LEU A 424 -14.04 -1.43 23.91
CA LEU A 424 -15.07 -1.98 23.04
C LEU A 424 -16.25 -1.02 23.00
N LEU A 425 -16.59 -0.52 21.81
CA LEU A 425 -17.67 0.44 21.61
C LEU A 425 -18.96 -0.28 21.24
N GLN A 426 -20.07 0.14 21.84
CA GLN A 426 -21.41 -0.33 21.50
C GLN A 426 -22.39 0.84 21.39
N GLY A 427 -23.19 0.86 20.33
CA GLY A 427 -24.18 1.91 20.06
C GLY A 427 -23.92 2.70 18.78
N THR A 428 -24.45 3.90 18.70
CA THR A 428 -24.52 4.69 17.47
C THR A 428 -23.25 5.52 17.21
N MET A 429 -22.80 5.52 15.95
CA MET A 429 -21.74 6.40 15.43
C MET A 429 -22.16 7.03 14.11
N ILE A 430 -21.57 8.20 13.81
CA ILE A 430 -21.67 8.84 12.50
C ILE A 430 -20.43 8.53 11.68
N VAL A 431 -20.61 8.17 10.42
CA VAL A 431 -19.52 7.94 9.47
C VAL A 431 -19.41 9.14 8.55
N ALA A 432 -18.23 9.76 8.50
CA ALA A 432 -17.92 10.84 7.57
C ALA A 432 -16.42 10.86 7.26
N ARG A 433 -16.05 11.22 6.03
CA ARG A 433 -14.64 11.30 5.61
C ARG A 433 -14.41 12.47 4.67
N ASP A 434 -13.31 12.44 3.92
CA ASP A 434 -12.73 13.52 3.10
C ASP A 434 -13.75 14.52 2.49
N ILE A 435 -14.63 14.11 1.57
CA ILE A 435 -15.57 15.03 0.90
C ILE A 435 -16.67 15.51 1.84
N ALA A 436 -17.20 14.63 2.70
CA ALA A 436 -18.19 15.02 3.70
C ALA A 436 -17.64 16.05 4.70
N HIS A 437 -16.37 15.93 5.11
CA HIS A 437 -15.71 16.91 5.99
C HIS A 437 -15.51 18.25 5.28
N ALA A 438 -15.13 18.24 4.00
CA ALA A 438 -15.03 19.47 3.21
C ALA A 438 -16.39 20.19 3.12
N ARG A 439 -17.49 19.45 2.93
CA ARG A 439 -18.85 20.02 2.94
C ARG A 439 -19.27 20.53 4.32
N LEU A 440 -19.00 19.78 5.37
CA LEU A 440 -19.25 20.22 6.75
C LEU A 440 -18.47 21.51 7.08
N SER A 441 -17.24 21.64 6.57
CA SER A 441 -16.46 22.88 6.73
C SER A 441 -17.12 24.07 6.02
N LYS A 442 -17.67 23.87 4.82
CA LYS A 442 -18.44 24.92 4.13
C LYS A 442 -19.72 25.29 4.88
N ILE A 443 -20.47 24.31 5.39
CA ILE A 443 -21.66 24.55 6.22
C ILE A 443 -21.30 25.37 7.46
N LEU A 444 -20.17 25.08 8.10
CA LEU A 444 -19.68 25.85 9.24
C LEU A 444 -19.34 27.29 8.85
N GLU A 445 -18.71 27.50 7.69
CA GLU A 445 -18.38 28.83 7.18
C GLU A 445 -19.62 29.65 6.82
N GLU A 446 -20.65 29.00 6.28
CA GLU A 446 -21.89 29.65 5.83
C GLU A 446 -22.89 29.91 6.97
N THR A 447 -23.05 28.95 7.88
CA THR A 447 -24.09 28.99 8.93
C THR A 447 -23.55 29.33 10.31
N GLY A 448 -22.23 29.25 10.51
CA GLY A 448 -21.58 29.45 11.81
C GLY A 448 -21.71 28.29 12.79
N ASP A 449 -22.36 27.19 12.39
CA ASP A 449 -22.55 25.98 13.20
C ASP A 449 -22.49 24.70 12.35
N LEU A 450 -22.52 23.54 12.99
CA LEU A 450 -22.49 22.21 12.35
C LEU A 450 -23.79 21.43 12.61
N PRO A 451 -24.15 20.50 11.71
CA PRO A 451 -25.31 19.63 11.90
C PRO A 451 -25.28 18.87 13.22
N GLU A 452 -26.45 18.72 13.86
CA GLU A 452 -26.58 18.16 15.21
C GLU A 452 -25.99 16.76 15.37
N TYR A 453 -26.06 15.93 14.32
CA TYR A 453 -25.50 14.58 14.35
C TYR A 453 -23.98 14.56 14.59
N THR A 454 -23.27 15.64 14.26
CA THR A 454 -21.81 15.77 14.47
C THR A 454 -21.43 16.04 15.93
N LYS A 455 -22.40 16.47 16.74
CA LYS A 455 -22.25 16.78 18.17
C LYS A 455 -22.77 15.64 19.04
N LYS A 456 -23.83 14.96 18.59
CA LYS A 456 -24.53 13.93 19.35
C LYS A 456 -23.81 12.57 19.42
N TYR A 457 -22.93 12.27 18.46
CA TYR A 457 -22.31 10.95 18.32
C TYR A 457 -20.82 11.04 17.97
N PRO A 458 -20.02 9.99 18.27
CA PRO A 458 -18.66 9.87 17.75
C PRO A 458 -18.63 9.85 16.21
N ILE A 459 -17.56 10.41 15.63
CA ILE A 459 -17.37 10.42 14.17
C ILE A 459 -16.32 9.37 13.78
N TYR A 460 -16.78 8.33 13.07
CA TYR A 460 -15.98 7.27 12.47
C TYR A 460 -15.56 7.65 11.05
N TYR A 461 -14.25 7.75 10.80
CA TYR A 461 -13.74 8.02 9.46
C TYR A 461 -13.63 6.72 8.68
N ALA A 462 -14.60 6.47 7.81
CA ALA A 462 -14.62 5.29 6.95
C ALA A 462 -15.45 5.53 5.69
N GLY A 463 -15.36 4.59 4.75
CA GLY A 463 -16.21 4.55 3.56
C GLY A 463 -16.46 3.09 3.18
N PRO A 464 -17.71 2.60 3.23
CA PRO A 464 -18.01 1.18 3.08
C PRO A 464 -17.79 0.69 1.64
N ALA A 465 -17.49 -0.60 1.50
CA ALA A 465 -17.68 -1.30 0.22
C ALA A 465 -19.17 -1.52 -0.06
N LYS A 466 -19.54 -1.90 -1.29
CA LYS A 466 -20.93 -2.20 -1.65
C LYS A 466 -21.48 -3.31 -0.75
N LYS A 467 -22.73 -3.17 -0.31
CA LYS A 467 -23.42 -4.13 0.56
C LYS A 467 -23.80 -5.40 -0.21
N PRO A 468 -23.34 -6.60 0.21
CA PRO A 468 -23.84 -7.86 -0.34
C PRO A 468 -25.29 -8.13 0.06
N ASP A 469 -25.99 -8.90 -0.76
CA ASP A 469 -27.39 -9.22 -0.51
C ASP A 469 -27.48 -10.14 0.73
N GLY A 470 -28.47 -9.91 1.60
CA GLY A 470 -28.62 -10.63 2.86
C GLY A 470 -27.65 -10.23 3.98
N LEU A 471 -26.69 -9.32 3.73
CA LEU A 471 -25.81 -8.77 4.78
C LEU A 471 -26.22 -7.37 5.20
N VAL A 472 -25.83 -7.00 6.43
CA VAL A 472 -26.06 -5.66 7.01
C VAL A 472 -25.18 -4.62 6.34
N SER A 473 -23.91 -4.96 6.07
CA SER A 473 -22.91 -4.03 5.52
C SER A 473 -21.97 -4.76 4.55
N GLY A 474 -21.40 -4.02 3.60
CA GLY A 474 -20.16 -4.43 2.95
C GLY A 474 -18.97 -4.25 3.89
N SER A 475 -17.76 -4.66 3.48
CA SER A 475 -16.54 -4.46 4.26
C SER A 475 -16.37 -2.99 4.63
N PHE A 476 -16.07 -2.70 5.90
CA PHE A 476 -16.24 -1.34 6.44
C PHE A 476 -15.19 -0.96 7.50
N GLY A 477 -13.91 -1.12 7.16
CA GLY A 477 -12.79 -0.71 8.00
C GLY A 477 -12.50 0.81 8.00
N PRO A 478 -11.65 1.28 8.92
CA PRO A 478 -11.31 2.70 9.07
C PRO A 478 -10.49 3.25 7.89
N THR A 479 -10.57 4.56 7.66
CA THR A 479 -9.66 5.32 6.79
C THR A 479 -8.62 6.12 7.61
N THR A 480 -7.59 6.64 6.95
CA THR A 480 -6.47 7.33 7.62
C THR A 480 -6.91 8.63 8.28
N ALA A 481 -6.71 8.73 9.60
CA ALA A 481 -7.17 9.84 10.42
C ALA A 481 -6.56 11.19 10.06
N GLY A 482 -5.24 11.20 9.78
CA GLY A 482 -4.47 12.42 9.54
C GLY A 482 -4.99 13.32 8.41
N ARG A 483 -5.77 12.78 7.47
CA ARG A 483 -6.35 13.57 6.35
C ARG A 483 -7.45 14.53 6.81
N MET A 484 -8.03 14.30 7.99
CA MET A 484 -9.08 15.14 8.58
C MET A 484 -8.54 16.09 9.67
N ASP A 485 -7.23 16.12 9.91
CA ASP A 485 -6.62 16.92 11.00
C ASP A 485 -6.88 18.42 10.86
N SER A 486 -6.95 18.94 9.63
CA SER A 486 -7.19 20.36 9.35
C SER A 486 -8.57 20.87 9.80
N TYR A 487 -9.57 19.98 9.92
CA TYR A 487 -10.93 20.33 10.33
C TYR A 487 -11.14 20.27 11.84
N ALA A 488 -10.36 19.42 12.53
CA ALA A 488 -10.65 18.98 13.89
C ALA A 488 -10.82 20.14 14.89
N GLY A 489 -9.87 21.09 14.92
CA GLY A 489 -9.92 22.21 15.86
C GLY A 489 -11.16 23.07 15.71
N LYS A 490 -11.53 23.44 14.47
CA LYS A 490 -12.72 24.26 14.18
C LYS A 490 -14.01 23.52 14.55
N PHE A 491 -14.07 22.20 14.31
CA PHE A 491 -15.25 21.40 14.63
C PHE A 491 -15.41 21.23 16.14
N MET A 492 -14.33 20.94 16.86
CA MET A 492 -14.34 20.80 18.32
C MET A 492 -14.71 22.10 19.03
N GLU A 493 -14.32 23.26 18.49
CA GLU A 493 -14.74 24.57 19.00
C GLU A 493 -16.27 24.75 18.98
N LYS A 494 -16.98 24.07 18.06
CA LYS A 494 -18.44 24.05 17.97
C LYS A 494 -19.08 22.87 18.69
N GLY A 495 -18.32 22.15 19.52
CA GLY A 495 -18.80 20.96 20.24
C GLY A 495 -19.02 19.73 19.36
N ALA A 496 -18.58 19.78 18.10
CA ALA A 496 -18.66 18.65 17.18
C ALA A 496 -17.36 17.85 17.17
N SER A 497 -17.41 16.59 16.71
CA SER A 497 -16.21 15.77 16.50
C SER A 497 -15.34 15.58 17.75
N LEU A 498 -15.94 15.64 18.95
CA LEU A 498 -15.22 15.51 20.23
C LEU A 498 -14.71 14.09 20.48
N ILE A 499 -15.33 13.07 19.87
CA ILE A 499 -14.78 11.71 19.81
C ILE A 499 -14.66 11.35 18.34
N THR A 500 -13.45 11.01 17.92
CA THR A 500 -13.17 10.56 16.55
C THR A 500 -12.63 9.14 16.57
N LEU A 501 -13.01 8.34 15.59
CA LEU A 501 -12.59 6.96 15.42
C LEU A 501 -12.04 6.77 14.00
N ALA A 502 -10.83 6.23 13.85
CA ALA A 502 -10.21 6.03 12.54
C ALA A 502 -9.01 5.08 12.66
N LYS A 503 -8.02 5.17 11.76
CA LYS A 503 -6.72 4.48 11.91
C LYS A 503 -5.55 5.39 11.59
N GLY A 504 -4.38 5.03 12.13
CA GLY A 504 -3.12 5.74 11.92
C GLY A 504 -2.85 6.80 12.99
N ASN A 505 -1.58 7.19 13.09
CA ASN A 505 -1.10 8.33 13.87
C ASN A 505 -1.59 9.67 13.30
N ARG A 506 -1.67 10.70 14.14
CA ARG A 506 -2.16 12.04 13.80
C ARG A 506 -1.11 13.10 14.06
N SER A 507 -1.36 14.32 13.60
CA SER A 507 -0.45 15.45 13.79
C SER A 507 -0.49 15.98 15.22
N ARG A 508 0.61 16.62 15.64
CA ARG A 508 0.65 17.38 16.92
C ARG A 508 -0.42 18.48 17.00
N ALA A 509 -0.85 19.03 15.86
CA ALA A 509 -1.93 20.02 15.82
C ALA A 509 -3.26 19.41 16.30
N PHE A 510 -3.53 18.17 15.91
CA PHE A 510 -4.70 17.43 16.39
C PHE A 510 -4.64 17.19 17.91
N SER A 511 -3.50 16.71 18.44
CA SER A 511 -3.36 16.45 19.87
C SER A 511 -3.52 17.71 20.73
N ARG A 512 -3.04 18.87 20.24
CA ARG A 512 -3.30 20.17 20.87
C ARG A 512 -4.77 20.60 20.82
N ALA A 513 -5.49 20.29 19.74
CA ALA A 513 -6.93 20.54 19.67
C ALA A 513 -7.69 19.68 20.68
N CYS A 514 -7.32 18.40 20.83
CA CYS A 514 -7.84 17.53 21.88
C CYS A 514 -7.62 18.13 23.27
N ALA A 515 -6.40 18.55 23.61
CA ALA A 515 -6.09 19.19 24.89
C ALA A 515 -6.93 20.46 25.14
N LYS A 516 -7.13 21.28 24.11
CA LYS A 516 -7.86 22.55 24.23
C LYS A 516 -9.37 22.37 24.40
N HIS A 517 -9.96 21.37 23.74
CA HIS A 517 -11.41 21.21 23.66
C HIS A 517 -11.93 19.94 24.36
N GLY A 518 -11.04 19.20 25.04
CA GLY A 518 -11.35 17.90 25.65
C GLY A 518 -11.72 16.82 24.62
N GLY A 519 -11.17 16.89 23.41
CA GLY A 519 -11.42 15.88 22.37
C GLY A 519 -10.64 14.58 22.62
N VAL A 520 -11.12 13.46 22.09
CA VAL A 520 -10.47 12.13 22.18
C VAL A 520 -10.42 11.48 20.80
N TYR A 521 -9.31 10.80 20.51
CA TYR A 521 -9.16 9.98 19.31
C TYR A 521 -8.98 8.51 19.66
N LEU A 522 -9.83 7.70 19.04
CA LEU A 522 -9.84 6.26 19.11
C LEU A 522 -9.25 5.65 17.83
N GLY A 523 -8.21 4.85 17.97
CA GLY A 523 -7.62 4.08 16.88
C GLY A 523 -8.27 2.72 16.78
N SER A 524 -8.93 2.43 15.66
CA SER A 524 -9.37 1.09 15.28
C SER A 524 -8.27 0.36 14.52
N VAL A 525 -8.29 -0.98 14.55
CA VAL A 525 -7.39 -1.80 13.73
C VAL A 525 -7.69 -1.55 12.25
N GLY A 526 -6.69 -1.08 11.51
CA GLY A 526 -6.74 -0.90 10.08
C GLY A 526 -6.49 -2.21 9.34
N GLY A 527 -7.32 -2.55 8.35
CA GLY A 527 -7.20 -3.79 7.60
C GLY A 527 -8.40 -4.74 7.72
N PRO A 528 -8.86 -5.13 8.93
CA PRO A 528 -9.84 -6.19 9.10
C PRO A 528 -11.29 -5.77 8.81
N ALA A 529 -11.55 -5.28 7.59
CA ALA A 529 -12.80 -4.65 7.21
C ALA A 529 -13.98 -5.61 7.04
N ALA A 530 -13.72 -6.83 6.56
CA ALA A 530 -14.75 -7.87 6.45
C ALA A 530 -15.17 -8.37 7.83
N LEU A 531 -14.20 -8.52 8.74
CA LEU A 531 -14.44 -8.85 10.15
C LEU A 531 -15.31 -7.79 10.83
N ILE A 532 -14.93 -6.51 10.71
CA ILE A 532 -15.72 -5.39 11.27
C ILE A 532 -17.16 -5.39 10.72
N ALA A 533 -17.32 -5.59 9.40
CA ALA A 533 -18.64 -5.59 8.78
C ALA A 533 -19.53 -6.74 9.25
N LYS A 534 -18.96 -7.93 9.45
CA LYS A 534 -19.68 -9.13 9.86
C LYS A 534 -20.01 -9.14 11.35
N GLU A 535 -19.02 -8.84 12.20
CA GLU A 535 -19.13 -9.04 13.64
C GLU A 535 -19.58 -7.78 14.37
N CYS A 536 -19.15 -6.59 13.93
CA CYS A 536 -19.37 -5.36 14.69
C CYS A 536 -20.56 -4.53 14.21
N ILE A 537 -20.79 -4.42 12.89
CA ILE A 537 -21.80 -3.50 12.34
C ILE A 537 -23.19 -4.15 12.33
N LYS A 538 -24.17 -3.46 12.91
CA LYS A 538 -25.55 -3.96 13.08
C LYS A 538 -26.59 -3.20 12.25
N SER A 539 -26.30 -1.97 11.85
CA SER A 539 -27.13 -1.19 10.92
C SER A 539 -26.29 -0.18 10.15
N VAL A 540 -26.73 0.20 8.95
CA VAL A 540 -26.15 1.28 8.14
C VAL A 540 -27.27 2.05 7.45
N GLU A 541 -27.33 3.36 7.67
CA GLU A 541 -28.29 4.27 7.06
C GLU A 541 -27.54 5.48 6.48
N VAL A 542 -27.86 5.91 5.26
CA VAL A 542 -27.35 7.17 4.72
C VAL A 542 -28.24 8.30 5.25
N ILE A 543 -27.66 9.26 5.96
CA ILE A 543 -28.42 10.34 6.61
C ILE A 543 -28.14 11.72 6.02
N ASP A 544 -27.03 11.90 5.30
CA ASP A 544 -26.71 13.15 4.62
C ASP A 544 -25.79 12.92 3.41
N PHE A 545 -25.83 13.84 2.45
CA PHE A 545 -25.04 13.83 1.20
C PHE A 545 -25.09 12.51 0.41
N PRO A 546 -26.28 11.95 0.11
CA PRO A 546 -26.41 10.64 -0.54
C PRO A 546 -25.74 10.54 -1.91
N GLU A 547 -25.58 11.66 -2.62
CA GLU A 547 -24.93 11.73 -3.91
C GLU A 547 -23.43 11.42 -3.86
N LEU A 548 -22.80 11.48 -2.68
CA LEU A 548 -21.38 11.18 -2.48
C LEU A 548 -21.07 9.67 -2.44
N GLY A 549 -22.09 8.81 -2.52
CA GLY A 549 -21.92 7.36 -2.52
C GLY A 549 -21.19 6.88 -1.25
N MET A 550 -20.01 6.26 -1.42
CA MET A 550 -19.23 5.74 -0.28
C MET A 550 -18.70 6.82 0.67
N GLU A 551 -18.69 8.10 0.26
CA GLU A 551 -18.31 9.24 1.11
C GLU A 551 -19.50 9.99 1.71
N ALA A 552 -20.73 9.51 1.52
CA ALA A 552 -21.91 10.06 2.17
C ALA A 552 -21.79 9.99 3.71
N VAL A 553 -22.59 10.78 4.41
CA VAL A 553 -22.70 10.66 5.87
C VAL A 553 -23.60 9.48 6.20
N HIS A 554 -23.07 8.51 6.94
CA HIS A 554 -23.84 7.36 7.38
C HIS A 554 -24.07 7.40 8.89
N LYS A 555 -25.21 6.89 9.34
CA LYS A 555 -25.47 6.52 10.73
C LYS A 555 -25.36 5.01 10.85
N ILE A 556 -24.54 4.54 11.78
CA ILE A 556 -24.34 3.11 12.02
C ILE A 556 -24.55 2.77 13.48
N THR A 557 -25.09 1.59 13.77
CA THR A 557 -25.05 0.99 15.10
C THR A 557 -24.00 -0.11 15.12
N VAL A 558 -23.13 -0.10 16.13
CA VAL A 558 -22.09 -1.11 16.31
C VAL A 558 -22.25 -1.86 17.62
N LYS A 559 -21.65 -3.04 17.68
CA LYS A 559 -21.52 -3.87 18.89
C LYS A 559 -20.08 -4.39 18.96
N ASP A 560 -19.50 -4.42 20.15
CA ASP A 560 -18.17 -4.98 20.42
C ASP A 560 -17.09 -4.43 19.46
N PHE A 561 -17.17 -3.15 19.10
CA PHE A 561 -16.25 -2.56 18.12
C PHE A 561 -14.91 -2.20 18.80
N PRO A 562 -13.78 -2.82 18.41
CA PRO A 562 -12.51 -2.62 19.10
C PRO A 562 -11.83 -1.31 18.70
N ALA A 563 -11.34 -0.60 19.71
CA ALA A 563 -10.52 0.59 19.52
C ALA A 563 -9.50 0.78 20.67
N PHE A 564 -8.53 1.64 20.45
CA PHE A 564 -7.55 2.08 21.45
C PHE A 564 -7.67 3.58 21.66
N VAL A 565 -7.54 4.06 22.90
CA VAL A 565 -7.33 5.49 23.16
C VAL A 565 -5.95 5.86 22.63
N VAL A 566 -5.91 6.60 21.52
CA VAL A 566 -4.66 7.00 20.84
C VAL A 566 -4.28 8.41 21.24
N VAL A 567 -5.23 9.34 21.26
CA VAL A 567 -5.02 10.68 21.83
C VAL A 567 -6.08 10.92 22.89
N ASP A 568 -5.65 11.26 24.10
CA ASP A 568 -6.56 11.58 25.20
C ASP A 568 -6.95 13.06 25.25
N ALA A 569 -7.84 13.42 26.17
CA ALA A 569 -8.32 14.79 26.32
C ALA A 569 -7.31 15.77 26.93
N ASN A 570 -6.15 15.29 27.37
CA ASN A 570 -5.04 16.13 27.81
C ASN A 570 -4.02 16.35 26.70
N GLY A 571 -4.23 15.74 25.52
CA GLY A 571 -3.33 15.83 24.37
C GLY A 571 -2.14 14.88 24.44
N ASN A 572 -2.14 13.90 25.35
CA ASN A 572 -1.16 12.82 25.31
C ASN A 572 -1.43 11.97 24.08
N ASP A 573 -0.38 11.55 23.38
CA ASP A 573 -0.48 10.77 22.13
C ASP A 573 0.33 9.48 22.24
N PHE A 574 -0.34 8.35 21.95
CA PHE A 574 0.21 7.00 21.91
C PHE A 574 1.51 6.92 21.12
N TYR A 575 1.59 7.64 19.99
CA TYR A 575 2.71 7.53 19.04
C TYR A 575 3.81 8.58 19.27
N GLN A 576 3.64 9.49 20.23
CA GLN A 576 4.58 10.60 20.46
C GLN A 576 6.01 10.11 20.74
N GLU A 577 6.16 8.95 21.36
CA GLU A 577 7.46 8.36 21.67
C GLU A 577 8.27 8.01 20.41
N TRP A 578 7.61 7.58 19.33
CA TRP A 578 8.29 7.00 18.15
C TRP A 578 8.12 7.82 16.88
N CYS A 579 7.00 8.51 16.73
CA CYS A 579 6.63 9.31 15.55
C CYS A 579 6.57 10.81 15.85
N GLY A 580 6.83 11.20 17.10
CA GLY A 580 6.56 12.52 17.66
C GLY A 580 7.39 13.65 17.09
#